data_AF-A0A946LC95-F1
#
_entry.id   AF-A0A946LC95-F1
#
_cell.length_a   1.000
_cell.length_b   1.000
_cell.length_c   1.000
_cell.angle_alpha   90.00
_cell.angle_beta   90.00
_cell.angle_gamma   90.00
#
_symmetry.space_group_name_H-M   'P 1'
#
loop_
_entity.id
_entity.type
_entity.pdbx_description
1 polymer ?
#
loop_
_entity_poly.entity_id
_entity_poly.type
_entity_poly.pdbx_seq_one_letter_code
_entity_poly.pdbx_strand_id
1 'polypeptide(L)'
;MNSDEFLTQIKTHADQYSIWIEPINRLRKSFVPKKYLSYNDLKHMELAVDEAEAKQKAAHDLPSKIFDFIDENYVDYLGFTQDECETIIASFYGNLDFEILLFRYTNRAIEELELTGEKVWFLRGLVSSSLENCGLDYRDFFGALSDLFQSAKKHGVNPIDSFRQVAAISSRDKPRGYKTSVSKIMMDYVHDVEYRDKYRPTKG
;
A
#
# COMPACT_ATOMS: atom_id res chain seq x y z
N MET A 1 19.75 2.36 -6.09
CA MET A 1 20.06 1.72 -4.79
C MET A 1 20.13 0.22 -5.00
N ASN A 2 21.02 -0.52 -4.33
CA ASN A 2 20.97 -1.99 -4.38
C ASN A 2 19.94 -2.55 -3.36
N SER A 3 19.60 -3.84 -3.48
CA SER A 3 18.56 -4.48 -2.66
C SER A 3 18.92 -4.51 -1.16
N ASP A 4 20.18 -4.70 -0.80
CA ASP A 4 20.65 -4.69 0.60
C ASP A 4 20.54 -3.29 1.25
N GLU A 5 20.88 -2.24 0.50
CA GLU A 5 20.70 -0.85 0.93
C GLU A 5 19.22 -0.51 1.11
N PHE A 6 18.36 -0.94 0.17
CA PHE A 6 16.92 -0.74 0.24
C PHE A 6 16.32 -1.45 1.45
N LEU A 7 16.66 -2.73 1.63
CA LEU A 7 16.27 -3.55 2.78
C LEU A 7 16.64 -2.87 4.10
N THR A 8 17.88 -2.39 4.21
CA THR A 8 18.36 -1.73 5.44
C THR A 8 17.57 -0.46 5.74
N GLN A 9 17.31 0.36 4.72
CA GLN A 9 16.59 1.63 4.90
C GLN A 9 15.11 1.42 5.19
N ILE A 10 14.43 0.54 4.44
CA ILE A 10 12.99 0.32 4.66
C ILE A 10 12.71 -0.33 6.01
N LYS A 11 13.59 -1.24 6.46
CA LYS A 11 13.52 -1.78 7.82
C LYS A 11 13.71 -0.69 8.87
N THR A 12 14.70 0.18 8.69
CA THR A 12 14.93 1.32 9.59
C THR A 12 13.70 2.23 9.65
N HIS A 13 13.08 2.51 8.51
CA HIS A 13 11.84 3.27 8.45
C HIS A 13 10.68 2.58 9.16
N ALA A 14 10.52 1.27 9.00
CA ALA A 14 9.51 0.49 9.69
C ALA A 14 9.69 0.56 11.22
N ASP A 15 10.92 0.36 11.72
CA ASP A 15 11.24 0.43 13.15
C ASP A 15 11.00 1.84 13.72
N GLN A 16 11.44 2.88 13.01
CA GLN A 16 11.20 4.28 13.40
C GLN A 16 9.71 4.62 13.41
N TYR A 17 8.97 4.12 12.42
CA TYR A 17 7.54 4.40 12.31
C TYR A 17 6.75 3.77 13.44
N SER A 18 7.08 2.56 13.87
CA SER A 18 6.45 1.93 15.05
C SER A 18 6.65 2.76 16.32
N ILE A 19 7.81 3.36 16.51
CA ILE A 19 8.06 4.26 17.64
C ILE A 19 7.26 5.56 17.48
N TRP A 20 7.23 6.09 16.27
CA TRP A 20 6.52 7.33 15.96
C TRP A 20 5.01 7.19 16.15
N ILE A 21 4.37 6.11 15.69
CA ILE A 21 2.91 5.95 15.77
C ILE A 21 2.42 5.54 17.17
N GLU A 22 3.29 5.03 18.04
CA GLU A 22 2.92 4.46 19.34
C GLU A 22 2.13 5.43 20.26
N PRO A 23 2.47 6.72 20.40
CA PRO A 23 1.65 7.66 21.18
C PRO A 23 0.21 7.77 20.67
N ILE A 24 0.02 7.79 19.35
CA ILE A 24 -1.30 7.81 18.71
C ILE A 24 -2.02 6.49 18.95
N ASN A 25 -1.31 5.36 18.87
CA ASN A 25 -1.89 4.05 19.16
C ASN A 25 -2.29 3.88 20.63
N ARG A 26 -1.55 4.46 21.58
CA ARG A 26 -1.95 4.51 23.00
C ARG A 26 -3.22 5.34 23.18
N LEU A 27 -3.32 6.46 22.46
CA LEU A 27 -4.53 7.28 22.46
C LEU A 27 -5.72 6.50 21.87
N ARG A 28 -5.57 5.83 20.72
CA ARG A 28 -6.61 4.96 20.15
C ARG A 28 -7.07 3.89 21.15
N LYS A 29 -6.11 3.24 21.83
CA LYS A 29 -6.39 2.21 22.85
C LYS A 29 -7.12 2.77 24.07
N SER A 30 -6.87 4.01 24.48
CA SER A 30 -7.57 4.61 25.63
C SER A 30 -9.05 4.88 25.36
N PHE A 31 -9.42 5.02 24.08
CA PHE A 31 -10.80 5.18 23.65
C PHE A 31 -11.57 3.88 23.44
N VAL A 32 -10.90 2.70 23.46
CA VAL A 32 -11.60 1.41 23.32
C VAL A 32 -12.48 1.19 24.56
N PRO A 33 -13.81 1.25 24.44
CA PRO A 33 -14.72 1.17 25.57
C PRO A 33 -14.78 -0.26 26.10
N LYS A 34 -15.15 -0.42 27.38
CA LYS A 34 -15.54 -1.74 27.91
C LYS A 34 -16.99 -2.14 27.56
N LYS A 35 -17.82 -1.22 27.01
CA LYS A 35 -19.17 -1.43 26.44
C LYS A 35 -19.62 -0.23 25.57
N TYR A 36 -20.30 -0.51 24.45
CA TYR A 36 -21.02 0.37 23.48
C TYR A 36 -20.58 1.85 23.40
N LEU A 37 -19.93 2.24 22.28
CA LEU A 37 -19.72 3.65 21.91
C LEU A 37 -20.95 4.20 21.18
N SER A 38 -21.31 5.45 21.46
CA SER A 38 -22.21 6.22 20.60
C SER A 38 -21.47 6.74 19.37
N TYR A 39 -22.22 7.17 18.35
CA TYR A 39 -21.66 7.84 17.17
C TYR A 39 -20.83 9.09 17.54
N ASN A 40 -21.29 9.87 18.53
CA ASN A 40 -20.57 11.06 18.95
C ASN A 40 -19.23 10.72 19.60
N ASP A 41 -19.16 9.62 20.37
CA ASP A 41 -17.91 9.17 20.98
C ASP A 41 -16.90 8.75 19.92
N LEU A 42 -17.35 8.07 18.86
CA LEU A 42 -16.51 7.71 17.71
C LEU A 42 -15.94 8.96 17.02
N LYS A 43 -16.78 9.97 16.78
CA LYS A 43 -16.35 11.22 16.15
C LYS A 43 -15.38 12.01 17.02
N HIS A 44 -15.59 12.06 18.34
CA HIS A 44 -14.65 12.71 19.25
C HIS A 44 -13.31 11.98 19.30
N MET A 45 -13.32 10.65 19.28
CA MET A 45 -12.12 9.83 19.18
C MET A 45 -11.35 10.12 17.88
N GLU A 46 -12.05 10.12 16.74
CA GLU A 46 -11.47 10.41 15.42
C GLU A 46 -10.77 11.78 15.42
N LEU A 47 -11.48 12.83 15.85
CA LEU A 47 -10.91 14.18 15.94
C LEU A 47 -9.68 14.24 16.88
N ALA A 48 -9.72 13.57 18.03
CA ALA A 48 -8.59 13.56 18.96
C ALA A 48 -7.36 12.84 18.37
N VAL A 49 -7.59 11.75 17.64
CA VAL A 49 -6.54 11.01 16.91
C VAL A 49 -5.96 11.87 15.79
N ASP A 50 -6.80 12.55 15.01
CA ASP A 50 -6.38 13.43 13.92
C ASP A 50 -5.56 14.61 14.44
N GLU A 51 -5.98 15.24 15.54
CA GLU A 51 -5.23 16.30 16.19
C GLU A 51 -3.87 15.82 16.72
N ALA A 52 -3.82 14.62 17.30
CA ALA A 52 -2.57 14.03 17.77
C ALA A 52 -1.63 13.72 16.59
N GLU A 53 -2.15 13.14 15.51
CA GLU A 53 -1.41 12.86 14.28
C GLU A 53 -0.88 14.15 13.65
N ALA A 54 -1.70 15.21 13.57
CA ALA A 54 -1.29 16.52 13.06
C ALA A 54 -0.17 17.15 13.91
N LYS A 55 -0.29 17.13 15.24
CA LYS A 55 0.75 17.64 16.16
C LYS A 55 2.06 16.87 15.99
N GLN A 56 1.97 15.55 15.83
CA GLN A 56 3.15 14.72 15.70
C GLN A 56 3.85 14.91 14.35
N LYS A 57 3.09 15.02 13.26
CA LYS A 57 3.60 15.40 11.93
C LYS A 57 4.28 16.76 11.96
N ALA A 58 3.67 17.76 12.61
CA ALA A 58 4.25 19.10 12.73
C ALA A 58 5.61 19.11 13.47
N ALA A 59 5.83 18.21 14.43
CA ALA A 59 7.09 18.08 15.13
C ALA A 59 8.14 17.30 14.33
N HIS A 60 7.74 16.19 13.71
CA HIS A 60 8.60 15.35 12.89
C HIS A 60 7.74 14.51 11.93
N ASP A 61 7.65 14.95 10.67
CA ASP A 61 6.84 14.30 9.64
C ASP A 61 7.52 13.06 9.06
N LEU A 62 7.55 11.98 9.86
CA LEU A 62 8.09 10.70 9.44
C LEU A 62 7.29 10.04 8.30
N PRO A 63 5.93 10.08 8.28
CA PRO A 63 5.16 9.57 7.13
C PRO A 63 5.64 10.15 5.79
N SER A 64 5.78 11.48 5.69
CA SER A 64 6.24 12.12 4.45
C SER A 64 7.65 11.68 4.07
N LYS A 65 8.57 11.56 5.03
CA LYS A 65 9.93 11.03 4.74
C LYS A 65 9.93 9.60 4.18
N ILE A 66 9.04 8.74 4.69
CA ILE A 66 8.91 7.37 4.20
C ILE A 66 8.28 7.37 2.80
N PHE A 67 7.33 8.27 2.57
CA PHE A 67 6.73 8.44 1.25
C PHE A 67 7.76 8.94 0.23
N ASP A 68 8.59 9.91 0.59
CA ASP A 68 9.69 10.40 -0.24
C ASP A 68 10.68 9.28 -0.57
N PHE A 69 11.00 8.41 0.40
CA PHE A 69 11.83 7.24 0.16
C PHE A 69 11.23 6.32 -0.91
N ILE A 70 9.92 6.05 -0.89
CA ILE A 70 9.26 5.25 -1.92
C ILE A 70 9.25 6.02 -3.26
N ASP A 71 8.93 7.32 -3.23
CA ASP A 71 8.87 8.19 -4.41
C ASP A 71 10.22 8.22 -5.16
N GLU A 72 11.33 8.21 -4.44
CA GLU A 72 12.71 8.24 -4.96
C GLU A 72 13.22 6.85 -5.40
N ASN A 73 12.81 5.77 -4.72
CA ASN A 73 13.44 4.45 -4.88
C ASN A 73 12.52 3.39 -5.52
N TYR A 74 11.30 3.72 -5.93
CA TYR A 74 10.40 2.75 -6.57
C TYR A 74 11.00 2.12 -7.85
N VAL A 75 11.80 2.86 -8.62
CA VAL A 75 12.45 2.35 -9.84
C VAL A 75 13.47 1.27 -9.50
N ASP A 76 14.25 1.48 -8.43
CA ASP A 76 15.21 0.48 -7.97
C ASP A 76 14.48 -0.81 -7.56
N TYR A 77 13.38 -0.67 -6.80
CA TYR A 77 12.54 -1.80 -6.40
C TYR A 77 12.01 -2.61 -7.59
N LEU A 78 11.59 -1.94 -8.66
CA LEU A 78 11.13 -2.61 -9.89
C LEU A 78 12.22 -3.42 -10.61
N GLY A 79 13.50 -3.14 -10.29
CA GLY A 79 14.66 -3.87 -10.81
C GLY A 79 15.08 -5.08 -9.96
N PHE A 80 14.51 -5.25 -8.77
CA PHE A 80 14.85 -6.36 -7.89
C PHE A 80 14.24 -7.68 -8.35
N THR A 81 14.88 -8.77 -7.96
CA THR A 81 14.37 -10.12 -8.12
C THR A 81 13.28 -10.43 -7.11
N GLN A 82 12.53 -11.50 -7.36
CA GLN A 82 11.49 -11.94 -6.43
C GLN A 82 12.04 -12.26 -5.03
N ASP A 83 13.15 -12.99 -4.94
CA ASP A 83 13.74 -13.41 -3.66
C ASP A 83 14.22 -12.20 -2.83
N GLU A 84 14.71 -11.16 -3.49
CA GLU A 84 15.08 -9.89 -2.86
C GLU A 84 13.85 -9.17 -2.30
N CYS A 85 12.78 -9.04 -3.09
CA CYS A 85 11.52 -8.46 -2.65
C CYS A 85 10.89 -9.24 -1.48
N GLU A 86 10.92 -10.57 -1.52
CA GLU A 86 10.46 -11.44 -0.42
C GLU A 86 11.26 -11.21 0.86
N THR A 87 12.59 -11.08 0.75
CA THR A 87 13.47 -10.75 1.88
C THR A 87 13.16 -9.36 2.45
N ILE A 88 12.91 -8.37 1.58
CA ILE A 88 12.52 -7.01 1.97
C ILE A 88 11.21 -7.04 2.76
N ILE A 89 10.16 -7.67 2.22
CA ILE A 89 8.84 -7.73 2.86
C ILE A 89 8.91 -8.48 4.19
N ALA A 90 9.67 -9.58 4.24
CA ALA A 90 9.87 -10.36 5.47
C ALA A 90 10.52 -9.55 6.60
N SER A 91 11.33 -8.53 6.27
CA SER A 91 12.09 -7.75 7.27
C SER A 91 11.24 -6.89 8.19
N PHE A 92 10.03 -6.52 7.75
CA PHE A 92 9.06 -5.75 8.52
C PHE A 92 7.70 -6.47 8.64
N TYR A 93 7.62 -7.74 8.25
CA TYR A 93 6.39 -8.53 8.31
C TYR A 93 5.83 -8.57 9.74
N GLY A 94 4.52 -8.30 9.87
CA GLY A 94 3.84 -8.24 11.15
C GLY A 94 3.89 -6.87 11.83
N ASN A 95 4.59 -5.89 11.26
CA ASN A 95 4.49 -4.50 11.66
C ASN A 95 3.22 -3.86 11.07
N LEU A 96 2.08 -4.14 11.71
CA LEU A 96 0.75 -3.72 11.25
C LEU A 96 0.67 -2.22 10.96
N ASP A 97 1.29 -1.37 11.79
CA ASP A 97 1.23 0.07 11.59
C ASP A 97 1.95 0.49 10.31
N PHE A 98 3.11 -0.12 10.02
CA PHE A 98 3.85 0.15 8.79
C PHE A 98 3.11 -0.39 7.55
N GLU A 99 2.47 -1.56 7.64
CA GLU A 99 1.56 -2.07 6.60
C GLU A 99 0.42 -1.06 6.32
N ILE A 100 -0.22 -0.49 7.37
CA ILE A 100 -1.22 0.59 7.24
C ILE A 100 -0.64 1.81 6.52
N LEU A 101 0.60 2.19 6.82
CA LEU A 101 1.25 3.33 6.18
C LEU A 101 1.48 3.08 4.68
N LEU A 102 1.92 1.89 4.29
CA LEU A 102 2.09 1.51 2.88
C LEU A 102 0.75 1.48 2.13
N PHE A 103 -0.33 1.07 2.80
CA PHE A 103 -1.68 1.16 2.22
C PHE A 103 -2.13 2.62 2.04
N ARG A 104 -1.87 3.49 3.03
CA ARG A 104 -2.13 4.94 2.90
C ARG A 104 -1.36 5.56 1.73
N TYR A 105 -0.10 5.15 1.52
CA TYR A 105 0.67 5.59 0.35
C TYR A 105 0.07 5.10 -0.96
N THR A 106 -0.45 3.87 -1.00
CA THR A 106 -1.16 3.34 -2.18
C THR A 106 -2.37 4.23 -2.53
N ASN A 107 -3.15 4.64 -1.53
CA ASN A 107 -4.27 5.57 -1.74
C ASN A 107 -3.82 6.95 -2.22
N ARG A 108 -2.73 7.51 -1.65
CA ARG A 108 -2.11 8.73 -2.18
C ARG A 108 -1.74 8.58 -3.66
N ALA A 109 -1.14 7.46 -4.04
CA ALA A 109 -0.75 7.22 -5.43
C ALA A 109 -1.96 7.10 -6.36
N ILE A 110 -3.09 6.56 -5.90
CA ILE A 110 -4.37 6.56 -6.64
C ILE A 110 -4.86 7.99 -6.84
N GLU A 111 -4.94 8.77 -5.77
CA GLU A 111 -5.39 10.18 -5.81
C GLU A 111 -4.54 11.00 -6.79
N GLU A 112 -3.21 10.90 -6.69
CA GLU A 112 -2.29 11.61 -7.58
C GLU A 112 -2.39 11.12 -9.04
N LEU A 113 -2.59 9.82 -9.27
CA LEU A 113 -2.83 9.28 -10.61
C LEU A 113 -4.15 9.80 -11.19
N GLU A 114 -5.21 9.89 -10.40
CA GLU A 114 -6.49 10.44 -10.83
C GLU A 114 -6.38 11.90 -11.23
N LEU A 115 -5.62 12.69 -10.45
CA LEU A 115 -5.41 14.12 -10.67
C LEU A 115 -4.49 14.41 -11.86
N THR A 116 -3.38 13.71 -11.97
CA THR A 116 -2.30 14.05 -12.91
C THR A 116 -2.30 13.19 -14.18
N GLY A 117 -2.79 11.95 -14.09
CA GLY A 117 -2.68 10.94 -15.14
C GLY A 117 -1.26 10.42 -15.37
N GLU A 118 -0.28 10.79 -14.53
CA GLU A 118 1.11 10.40 -14.75
C GLU A 118 1.36 8.94 -14.37
N LYS A 119 1.97 8.18 -15.29
CA LYS A 119 2.31 6.76 -15.10
C LYS A 119 3.20 6.52 -13.86
N VAL A 120 3.97 7.52 -13.42
CA VAL A 120 4.83 7.41 -12.24
C VAL A 120 4.01 7.04 -10.98
N TRP A 121 2.85 7.67 -10.78
CA TRP A 121 1.99 7.42 -9.64
C TRP A 121 1.37 6.03 -9.69
N PHE A 122 1.00 5.57 -10.88
CA PHE A 122 0.56 4.20 -11.08
C PHE A 122 1.63 3.18 -10.65
N LEU A 123 2.87 3.34 -11.10
CA LEU A 123 3.97 2.43 -10.73
C LEU A 123 4.28 2.48 -9.23
N ARG A 124 4.29 3.67 -8.64
CA ARG A 124 4.48 3.86 -7.19
C ARG A 124 3.39 3.17 -6.37
N GLY A 125 2.13 3.27 -6.80
CA GLY A 125 1.01 2.56 -6.17
C GLY A 125 1.18 1.04 -6.23
N LEU A 126 1.62 0.50 -7.37
CA LEU A 126 1.91 -0.94 -7.49
C LEU A 126 3.09 -1.39 -6.64
N VAL A 127 4.17 -0.60 -6.55
CA VAL A 127 5.32 -0.92 -5.68
C VAL A 127 4.91 -0.93 -4.22
N SER A 128 4.16 0.08 -3.76
CA SER A 128 3.67 0.11 -2.37
C SER A 128 2.70 -1.04 -2.07
N SER A 129 1.86 -1.39 -3.04
CA SER A 129 1.00 -2.57 -2.98
C SER A 129 1.83 -3.87 -2.86
N SER A 130 2.92 -3.99 -3.63
CA SER A 130 3.85 -5.11 -3.56
C SER A 130 4.46 -5.25 -2.18
N LEU A 131 4.93 -4.14 -1.61
CA LEU A 131 5.55 -4.08 -0.28
C LEU A 131 4.57 -4.43 0.85
N GLU A 132 3.31 -4.00 0.77
CA GLU A 132 2.30 -4.28 1.78
C GLU A 132 1.77 -5.73 1.71
N ASN A 133 1.75 -6.32 0.51
CA ASN A 133 1.42 -7.73 0.24
C ASN A 133 0.05 -8.21 0.79
N CYS A 134 -0.96 -7.35 0.91
CA CYS A 134 -2.28 -7.65 1.47
C CYS A 134 -2.27 -8.08 2.95
N GLY A 135 -1.41 -7.48 3.76
CA GLY A 135 -1.27 -7.71 5.21
C GLY A 135 -2.49 -7.28 6.05
N LEU A 136 -3.22 -6.25 5.63
CA LEU A 136 -4.31 -5.61 6.41
C LEU A 136 -5.68 -6.28 6.28
N ASP A 137 -6.41 -5.99 5.20
CA ASP A 137 -7.68 -6.60 4.80
C ASP A 137 -7.64 -6.78 3.28
N TYR A 138 -7.83 -8.02 2.84
CA TYR A 138 -7.87 -8.38 1.42
C TYR A 138 -8.88 -7.57 0.61
N ARG A 139 -10.03 -7.22 1.18
CA ARG A 139 -11.11 -6.53 0.45
C ARG A 139 -10.75 -5.09 0.14
N ASP A 140 -10.21 -4.38 1.14
CA ASP A 140 -9.77 -3.00 0.96
C ASP A 140 -8.63 -2.94 -0.05
N PHE A 141 -7.73 -3.91 0.02
CA PHE A 141 -6.62 -4.02 -0.91
C PHE A 141 -7.05 -4.36 -2.34
N PHE A 142 -8.03 -5.25 -2.50
CA PHE A 142 -8.63 -5.52 -3.80
C PHE A 142 -9.30 -4.27 -4.39
N GLY A 143 -9.97 -3.47 -3.55
CA GLY A 143 -10.50 -2.16 -3.93
C GLY A 143 -9.42 -1.23 -4.46
N ALA A 144 -8.34 -1.03 -3.70
CA ALA A 144 -7.24 -0.16 -4.09
C ALA A 144 -6.55 -0.59 -5.40
N LEU A 145 -6.30 -1.89 -5.59
CA LEU A 145 -5.75 -2.38 -6.86
C LEU A 145 -6.71 -2.16 -8.02
N SER A 146 -8.02 -2.33 -7.79
CA SER A 146 -9.03 -2.05 -8.81
C SER A 146 -9.03 -0.57 -9.18
N ASP A 147 -8.96 0.33 -8.19
CA ASP A 147 -8.93 1.78 -8.42
C ASP A 147 -7.67 2.21 -9.17
N LEU A 148 -6.49 1.70 -8.80
CA LEU A 148 -5.24 1.89 -9.57
C LEU A 148 -5.41 1.47 -11.04
N PHE A 149 -5.99 0.29 -11.27
CA PHE A 149 -6.19 -0.25 -12.61
C PHE A 149 -7.13 0.61 -13.45
N GLN A 150 -8.28 1.00 -12.88
CA GLN A 150 -9.26 1.84 -13.60
C GLN A 150 -8.71 3.24 -13.87
N SER A 151 -8.04 3.85 -12.90
CA SER A 151 -7.47 5.19 -13.04
C SER A 151 -6.34 5.22 -14.07
N ALA A 152 -5.50 4.18 -14.12
CA ALA A 152 -4.50 4.01 -15.18
C ALA A 152 -5.16 3.93 -16.58
N LYS A 153 -6.19 3.08 -16.74
CA LYS A 153 -6.90 2.96 -18.02
C LYS A 153 -7.54 4.26 -18.47
N LYS A 154 -8.17 5.00 -17.55
CA LYS A 154 -8.84 6.27 -17.83
C LYS A 154 -7.85 7.30 -18.41
N HIS A 155 -6.59 7.24 -18.01
CA HIS A 155 -5.51 8.11 -18.46
C HIS A 155 -4.65 7.51 -19.58
N GLY A 156 -5.09 6.40 -20.21
CA GLY A 156 -4.39 5.79 -21.35
C GLY A 156 -3.09 5.07 -20.99
N VAL A 157 -2.80 4.87 -19.70
CA VAL A 157 -1.71 4.01 -19.24
C VAL A 157 -2.17 2.55 -19.38
N ASN A 158 -1.38 1.69 -20.04
CA ASN A 158 -1.67 0.26 -20.08
C ASN A 158 -1.38 -0.39 -18.72
N PRO A 159 -2.39 -0.80 -17.94
CA PRO A 159 -2.14 -1.38 -16.63
C PRO A 159 -1.69 -2.84 -16.68
N ILE A 160 -2.02 -3.58 -17.76
CA ILE A 160 -1.84 -5.04 -17.82
C ILE A 160 -0.37 -5.42 -17.69
N ASP A 161 0.49 -4.77 -18.47
CA ASP A 161 1.91 -5.10 -18.50
C ASP A 161 2.60 -4.77 -17.17
N SER A 162 2.23 -3.64 -16.55
CA SER A 162 2.78 -3.24 -15.25
C SER A 162 2.27 -4.13 -14.12
N PHE A 163 1.00 -4.56 -14.14
CA PHE A 163 0.49 -5.54 -13.19
C PHE A 163 1.26 -6.85 -13.28
N ARG A 164 1.50 -7.37 -14.50
CA ARG A 164 2.31 -8.57 -14.70
C ARG A 164 3.74 -8.41 -14.20
N GLN A 165 4.37 -7.29 -14.56
CA GLN A 165 5.74 -7.00 -14.16
C GLN A 165 5.89 -6.98 -12.65
N VAL A 166 5.03 -6.22 -11.96
CA VAL A 166 5.10 -6.10 -10.50
C VAL A 166 4.68 -7.41 -9.83
N ALA A 167 3.68 -8.12 -10.36
CA ALA A 167 3.31 -9.43 -9.83
C ALA A 167 4.45 -10.45 -9.91
N ALA A 168 5.28 -10.40 -10.95
CA ALA A 168 6.40 -11.32 -11.14
C ALA A 168 7.49 -11.18 -10.08
N ILE A 169 7.72 -9.97 -9.57
CA ILE A 169 8.71 -9.69 -8.52
C ILE A 169 8.11 -9.65 -7.11
N SER A 170 6.79 -9.56 -6.99
CA SER A 170 6.11 -9.52 -5.70
C SER A 170 6.21 -10.84 -4.94
N SER A 171 6.08 -10.78 -3.61
CA SER A 171 6.07 -11.96 -2.77
C SER A 171 4.95 -12.94 -3.14
N ARG A 172 5.29 -14.23 -3.14
CA ARG A 172 4.31 -15.34 -3.24
C ARG A 172 3.87 -15.85 -1.87
N ASP A 173 4.46 -15.36 -0.79
CA ASP A 173 4.10 -15.77 0.55
C ASP A 173 2.71 -15.30 0.93
N LYS A 174 2.06 -16.11 1.77
CA LYS A 174 0.73 -15.81 2.27
C LYS A 174 0.82 -14.68 3.29
N PRO A 175 0.07 -13.58 3.10
CA PRO A 175 0.06 -12.51 4.09
C PRO A 175 -0.69 -12.92 5.36
N ARG A 176 -0.47 -12.14 6.42
CA ARG A 176 -1.09 -12.38 7.73
C ARG A 176 -2.62 -12.34 7.68
N GLY A 177 -3.18 -11.37 6.94
CA GLY A 177 -4.62 -11.10 6.88
C GLY A 177 -5.40 -12.01 5.94
N TYR A 178 -4.74 -12.77 5.04
CA TYR A 178 -5.45 -13.51 4.00
C TYR A 178 -4.67 -14.70 3.41
N LYS A 179 -5.31 -15.46 2.51
CA LYS A 179 -4.71 -16.65 1.88
C LYS A 179 -4.05 -16.40 0.52
N THR A 180 -4.19 -15.18 0.00
CA THR A 180 -3.79 -14.81 -1.36
C THR A 180 -2.81 -13.64 -1.29
N SER A 181 -1.64 -13.80 -1.90
CA SER A 181 -0.63 -12.74 -2.00
C SER A 181 -1.01 -11.69 -3.04
N VAL A 182 -0.41 -10.51 -2.94
CA VAL A 182 -0.60 -9.44 -3.94
C VAL A 182 -0.23 -9.88 -5.34
N SER A 183 0.85 -10.66 -5.48
CA SER A 183 1.29 -11.25 -6.75
C SER A 183 0.15 -12.01 -7.43
N LYS A 184 -0.53 -12.88 -6.67
CA LYS A 184 -1.64 -13.67 -7.20
C LYS A 184 -2.84 -12.80 -7.55
N ILE A 185 -3.20 -11.81 -6.72
CA ILE A 185 -4.33 -10.91 -7.00
C ILE A 185 -4.11 -10.13 -8.28
N MET A 186 -2.91 -9.56 -8.46
CA MET A 186 -2.56 -8.81 -9.67
C MET A 186 -2.68 -9.69 -10.93
N MET A 187 -2.18 -10.93 -10.87
CA MET A 187 -2.31 -11.87 -12.00
C MET A 187 -3.76 -12.30 -12.26
N ASP A 188 -4.54 -12.55 -11.21
CA ASP A 188 -5.96 -12.88 -11.36
C ASP A 188 -6.74 -11.72 -12.00
N TYR A 189 -6.41 -10.46 -11.66
CA TYR A 189 -7.00 -9.27 -12.27
C TYR A 189 -6.66 -9.17 -13.76
N VAL A 190 -5.40 -9.42 -14.13
CA VAL A 190 -4.97 -9.46 -15.54
C VAL A 190 -5.75 -10.52 -16.31
N HIS A 191 -5.85 -11.74 -15.78
CA HIS A 191 -6.57 -12.83 -16.45
C HIS A 191 -8.05 -12.52 -16.64
N ASP A 192 -8.73 -11.94 -15.63
CA ASP A 192 -10.14 -11.59 -15.73
C ASP A 192 -10.39 -10.52 -16.80
N VAL A 193 -9.54 -9.50 -16.87
CA VAL A 193 -9.66 -8.45 -17.90
C VAL A 193 -9.45 -9.01 -19.30
N GLU A 194 -8.40 -9.81 -19.51
CA GLU A 194 -8.13 -10.42 -20.82
C GLU A 194 -9.23 -11.39 -21.25
N TYR A 195 -9.76 -12.17 -20.30
CA TYR A 195 -10.90 -13.04 -20.55
C TYR A 195 -12.12 -12.22 -20.99
N ARG A 196 -12.46 -11.15 -20.27
CA ARG A 196 -13.58 -10.26 -20.61
C ARG A 196 -13.39 -9.60 -21.97
N ASP A 197 -12.19 -9.15 -22.30
CA ASP A 197 -11.92 -8.50 -23.59
C ASP A 197 -12.00 -9.50 -24.75
N LYS A 198 -11.57 -10.76 -24.55
CA LYS A 198 -11.65 -11.82 -25.56
C LYS A 198 -13.07 -12.32 -25.82
N TYR A 199 -13.91 -12.36 -24.79
CA TYR A 199 -15.25 -12.99 -24.86
C TYR A 199 -16.41 -12.00 -24.70
N ARG A 200 -16.16 -10.68 -24.67
CA ARG A 200 -17.24 -9.69 -24.75
C ARG A 200 -17.87 -9.76 -26.13
N PRO A 201 -19.18 -10.00 -26.26
CA PRO A 201 -19.86 -9.84 -27.53
C PRO A 201 -19.71 -8.37 -27.95
N THR A 202 -19.14 -8.13 -29.13
CA THR A 202 -19.18 -6.81 -29.76
C THR A 202 -20.65 -6.48 -29.95
N LYS A 203 -21.16 -5.51 -29.19
CA LYS A 203 -22.46 -4.90 -29.52
C LYS A 203 -22.28 -4.24 -30.88
N GLY A 204 -22.74 -4.93 -31.92
CA GLY A 204 -22.96 -4.37 -33.25
C GLY A 204 -24.10 -3.37 -33.24
#